data_AF-A0A1I2L9J1-F1
#
_entry.id   AF-A0A1I2L9J1-F1
#
_cell.length_a   1.000
_cell.length_b   1.000
_cell.length_c   1.000
_cell.angle_alpha   90.00
_cell.angle_beta   90.00
_cell.angle_gamma   90.00
#
_symmetry.space_group_name_H-M   'P 1'
#
loop_
_entity.id
_entity.type
_entity.pdbx_description
1 polymer ?
#
loop_
_entity_poly.entity_id
_entity_poly.type
_entity_poly.pdbx_seq_one_letter_code
_entity_poly.pdbx_strand_id
1 'polypeptide(L)'
;MNVLRNKWMGVAGNILLVSLLFAILAPVYDLFHFINQLFYIAYFYLFVGILLWVIRGGFFDAITYSMRRFYNRVSKQQDYLDDWKQKPLPSQTIESTWLKFFLFHGGMLTAGLLALLALYYNL
;
A
#
# COMPACT_ATOMS: atom_id res chain seq x y z
N MET A 1 -5.88 -7.59 20.19
CA MET A 1 -5.68 -7.40 18.73
C MET A 1 -4.87 -8.57 18.18
N ASN A 2 -5.51 -9.70 17.81
CA ASN A 2 -4.82 -10.93 17.37
C ASN A 2 -5.05 -11.29 15.89
N VAL A 3 -5.73 -10.44 15.12
CA VAL A 3 -6.08 -10.72 13.71
C VAL A 3 -4.85 -10.72 12.81
N LEU A 4 -3.75 -10.07 13.21
CA LEU A 4 -2.48 -10.05 12.48
C LEU A 4 -1.62 -11.31 12.67
N ARG A 5 -2.03 -12.28 13.50
CA ARG A 5 -1.18 -13.45 13.79
C ARG A 5 -1.09 -14.42 12.60
N ASN A 6 -2.11 -14.48 11.75
CA ASN A 6 -2.10 -15.35 10.58
C ASN A 6 -2.24 -14.57 9.27
N LYS A 7 -1.10 -14.14 8.71
CA LYS A 7 -1.02 -13.38 7.44
C LYS A 7 -1.76 -14.08 6.30
N TRP A 8 -1.75 -15.42 6.30
CA TRP A 8 -2.45 -16.25 5.31
C TRP A 8 -3.97 -16.18 5.41
N MET A 9 -4.49 -16.04 6.64
CA MET A 9 -5.94 -15.87 6.85
C MET A 9 -6.43 -14.54 6.26
N GLY A 10 -5.58 -13.52 6.30
CA GLY A 10 -5.87 -12.25 5.64
C GLY A 10 -5.86 -12.36 4.10
N VAL A 11 -4.94 -13.14 3.52
CA VAL A 11 -4.95 -13.43 2.07
C VAL A 11 -6.19 -14.22 1.69
N ALA A 12 -6.54 -15.26 2.45
CA ALA A 12 -7.76 -16.03 2.24
C ALA A 12 -9.02 -15.16 2.31
N GLY A 13 -9.08 -14.24 3.29
CA GLY A 13 -10.15 -13.25 3.38
C GLY A 13 -10.26 -12.35 2.15
N ASN A 14 -9.12 -11.94 1.57
CA ASN A 14 -9.12 -11.16 0.32
C ASN A 14 -9.59 -11.99 -0.88
N ILE A 15 -9.21 -13.27 -0.97
CA ILE A 15 -9.72 -14.16 -2.03
C ILE A 15 -11.23 -14.35 -1.89
N LEU A 16 -11.75 -14.56 -0.67
CA LEU A 16 -13.19 -14.64 -0.43
C LEU A 16 -13.90 -13.35 -0.83
N LEU A 17 -13.32 -12.19 -0.52
CA LEU A 17 -13.85 -10.90 -0.92
C LEU A 17 -13.87 -10.74 -2.45
N VAL A 18 -12.80 -11.12 -3.16
CA VAL A 18 -12.75 -11.11 -4.62
C VAL A 18 -13.82 -12.02 -5.22
N SER A 19 -13.96 -13.24 -4.71
CA SER A 19 -14.98 -14.19 -5.16
C SER A 19 -16.39 -13.69 -4.92
N LEU A 20 -16.65 -13.03 -3.79
CA LEU A 20 -17.95 -12.45 -3.47
C LEU A 20 -18.27 -11.26 -4.37
N LEU A 21 -17.30 -10.36 -4.61
CA LEU A 21 -17.48 -9.25 -5.54
C LEU A 21 -17.70 -9.74 -6.97
N PHE A 22 -16.96 -10.77 -7.40
CA PHE A 22 -17.16 -11.40 -8.70
C PHE A 22 -18.56 -12.01 -8.81
N ALA A 23 -19.04 -12.72 -7.79
CA ALA A 23 -20.37 -13.33 -7.80
C ALA A 23 -21.50 -12.30 -7.99
N ILE A 24 -21.33 -11.09 -7.44
CA ILE A 24 -22.37 -10.04 -7.42
C ILE A 24 -22.26 -9.08 -8.61
N LEU A 25 -21.03 -8.73 -9.03
CA LEU A 25 -20.77 -7.63 -9.97
C LEU A 25 -20.35 -8.10 -11.37
N ALA A 26 -19.98 -9.37 -11.55
CA ALA A 26 -19.50 -9.83 -12.85
C ALA A 26 -20.65 -9.83 -13.86
N PRO A 27 -20.46 -9.19 -15.04
CA PRO A 27 -21.47 -9.23 -16.10
C PRO A 27 -21.56 -10.62 -16.73
N VAL A 28 -20.44 -11.36 -16.76
CA VAL A 28 -20.34 -12.73 -17.26
C VAL A 28 -19.48 -13.53 -16.29
N TYR A 29 -19.91 -14.75 -15.97
CA TYR A 29 -19.18 -15.66 -15.11
C TYR A 29 -18.10 -16.43 -15.89
N ASP A 30 -17.04 -15.72 -16.24
CA ASP A 30 -15.85 -16.29 -16.88
C ASP A 30 -14.57 -15.99 -16.08
N LEU A 31 -13.47 -16.63 -16.50
CA LEU A 31 -12.17 -16.43 -15.86
C LEU A 31 -11.63 -15.00 -16.05
N PHE A 32 -11.98 -14.34 -17.15
CA PHE A 32 -11.50 -13.00 -17.48
C PHE A 32 -12.03 -11.96 -16.48
N HIS A 33 -13.33 -11.98 -16.19
CA HIS A 33 -13.95 -11.06 -15.23
C HIS A 33 -13.49 -11.35 -13.80
N PHE A 34 -13.18 -12.60 -13.46
CA PHE A 34 -12.58 -12.94 -12.18
C PHE A 34 -11.17 -12.35 -12.05
N ILE A 35 -10.34 -12.48 -13.09
CA ILE A 35 -9.00 -11.87 -13.18
C ILE A 35 -9.09 -10.36 -13.00
N ASN A 36 -10.04 -9.70 -13.65
CA ASN A 36 -10.24 -8.25 -13.51
C ASN A 36 -10.59 -7.85 -12.07
N GLN A 37 -11.47 -8.62 -11.40
CA GLN A 37 -11.82 -8.33 -10.02
C GLN A 37 -10.64 -8.52 -9.07
N LEU A 38 -9.86 -9.59 -9.27
CA LEU A 38 -8.62 -9.82 -8.53
C LEU A 38 -7.61 -8.69 -8.78
N PHE A 39 -7.50 -8.22 -10.02
CA PHE A 39 -6.60 -7.13 -10.40
C PHE A 39 -6.89 -5.85 -9.61
N TYR A 40 -8.15 -5.42 -9.50
CA TYR A 40 -8.47 -4.20 -8.76
C TYR A 40 -8.09 -4.29 -7.28
N ILE A 41 -8.32 -5.44 -6.64
CA ILE A 41 -7.94 -5.65 -5.24
C ILE A 41 -6.42 -5.73 -5.10
N ALA A 42 -5.75 -6.51 -5.95
CA ALA A 42 -4.28 -6.63 -5.94
C ALA A 42 -3.62 -5.26 -6.16
N TYR A 43 -4.11 -4.49 -7.13
CA TYR A 43 -3.64 -3.15 -7.43
C TYR A 43 -3.77 -2.22 -6.23
N PHE A 44 -4.91 -2.22 -5.52
CA PHE A 44 -5.07 -1.41 -4.31
C PHE A 44 -3.99 -1.71 -3.27
N TYR A 45 -3.78 -2.99 -2.93
CA TYR A 45 -2.77 -3.36 -1.93
C TYR A 45 -1.36 -3.02 -2.37
N LEU A 46 -1.03 -3.30 -3.64
CA LEU A 46 0.29 -3.06 -4.19
C LEU A 46 0.58 -1.56 -4.32
N PHE A 47 -0.37 -0.77 -4.80
CA PHE A 47 -0.27 0.68 -4.89
C PHE A 47 -0.02 1.32 -3.52
N VAL A 48 -0.86 0.99 -2.53
CA VAL A 48 -0.67 1.50 -1.16
C VAL A 48 0.66 1.00 -0.57
N GLY A 49 1.01 -0.27 -0.80
CA GLY A 49 2.27 -0.84 -0.34
C GLY A 49 3.50 -0.11 -0.88
N ILE A 50 3.53 0.18 -2.18
CA ILE A 50 4.62 0.93 -2.82
C ILE A 50 4.63 2.38 -2.33
N LEU A 51 3.47 3.02 -2.21
CA LEU A 51 3.39 4.39 -1.69
C LEU A 51 3.95 4.49 -0.26
N LEU A 52 3.56 3.57 0.62
CA LEU A 52 4.12 3.48 1.98
C LEU A 52 5.62 3.16 1.96
N TRP A 53 6.07 2.36 1.00
CA TRP A 53 7.49 2.05 0.84
C TRP A 53 8.30 3.29 0.49
N VAL A 54 7.81 4.13 -0.43
CA VAL A 54 8.45 5.40 -0.80
C VAL A 54 8.45 6.39 0.37
N ILE A 55 7.33 6.53 1.09
CA ILE A 55 7.25 7.42 2.26
C ILE A 55 8.23 6.98 3.34
N ARG A 56 8.21 5.70 3.71
CA ARG A 56 9.10 5.14 4.73
C ARG A 56 10.56 5.11 4.28
N GLY A 57 10.83 5.05 2.98
CA GLY A 57 12.16 5.08 2.40
C GLY A 57 12.90 6.42 2.54
N GLY A 58 12.25 7.45 3.10
CA GLY A 58 12.88 8.74 3.37
C GLY A 58 12.94 9.68 2.16
N PHE A 59 12.30 9.32 1.04
CA PHE A 59 12.19 10.21 -0.12
C PHE A 59 11.58 11.57 0.27
N PHE A 60 10.47 11.54 1.01
CA PHE A 60 9.80 12.75 1.49
C PHE A 60 10.51 13.43 2.68
N ASP A 61 11.41 12.73 3.36
CA ASP A 61 12.19 13.32 4.46
C ASP A 61 13.15 14.38 3.94
N ALA A 62 13.83 14.10 2.82
CA ALA A 62 14.74 15.05 2.19
C ALA A 62 14.01 16.33 1.75
N ILE A 63 12.82 16.18 1.18
CA ILE A 63 11.96 17.30 0.77
C ILE A 63 11.49 18.07 2.01
N THR A 64 10.99 17.37 3.03
CA THR A 64 10.49 17.98 4.26
C THR A 64 11.61 18.73 5.00
N TYR A 65 12.78 18.14 5.11
CA TYR A 65 13.94 18.74 5.74
C TYR A 65 14.39 20.01 5.01
N SER A 66 14.49 19.96 3.67
CA SER A 66 14.90 21.13 2.88
C SER A 66 13.90 22.27 2.98
N MET A 67 12.59 21.99 2.93
CA MET A 67 11.53 22.97 3.12
C MET A 67 11.54 23.58 4.52
N ARG A 68 11.63 22.76 5.58
CA ARG A 68 11.70 23.26 6.97
C ARG A 68 12.94 24.15 7.17
N ARG A 69 14.09 23.74 6.64
CA ARG A 69 15.34 24.53 6.71
C ARG A 69 15.24 25.84 5.94
N PHE A 70 14.64 25.83 4.75
CA PHE A 70 14.44 27.03 3.93
C PHE A 70 13.50 28.01 4.64
N TYR A 71 12.34 27.55 5.10
CA TYR A 71 11.37 28.37 5.81
C TYR A 71 11.96 29.00 7.07
N ASN A 72 12.73 28.23 7.85
CA ASN A 72 13.41 28.75 9.04
C ASN A 72 14.44 29.86 8.74
N ARG A 73 15.09 29.81 7.59
CA ARG A 73 16.06 30.84 7.17
C ARG A 73 15.39 32.11 6.65
N VAL A 74 14.22 31.99 6.04
CA VAL A 74 13.51 33.13 5.41
C VAL A 74 12.51 33.80 6.36
N SER A 75 12.01 33.07 7.36
CA SER A 75 11.06 33.61 8.34
C SER A 75 11.70 34.64 9.27
N LYS A 76 11.00 35.75 9.51
CA LYS A 76 11.36 36.78 10.50
C LYS A 76 11.07 36.38 11.95
N GLN A 77 10.33 35.30 12.17
CA GLN A 77 10.00 34.74 13.49
C GLN A 77 10.84 33.48 13.77
N GLN A 78 12.14 33.65 14.04
CA GLN A 78 13.03 32.51 14.29
C GLN A 78 12.76 31.80 15.63
N ASP A 79 12.36 32.55 16.67
CA ASP A 79 12.13 32.03 18.03
C ASP A 79 11.00 30.98 18.13
N TYR A 80 9.99 31.06 17.24
CA TYR A 80 8.87 30.09 17.21
C TYR A 80 9.14 28.86 16.34
N LEU A 81 10.29 28.80 15.67
CA LEU A 81 10.58 27.77 14.67
C LEU A 81 11.54 26.71 15.15
N ASP A 82 12.32 26.90 16.22
CA ASP A 82 13.33 25.93 16.65
C ASP A 82 12.79 24.51 16.97
N ASP A 83 11.47 24.38 17.22
CA ASP A 83 10.78 23.11 17.40
C ASP A 83 10.60 22.28 16.11
N TRP A 84 10.90 22.83 14.92
CA TRP A 84 10.70 22.10 13.65
C TRP A 84 11.56 20.84 13.53
N LYS A 85 12.70 20.78 14.25
CA LYS A 85 13.59 19.62 14.31
C LYS A 85 13.02 18.47 15.13
N GLN A 86 12.16 18.75 16.11
CA GLN A 86 11.53 17.72 16.94
C GLN A 86 10.31 17.09 16.29
N LYS A 87 9.74 17.73 15.26
CA LYS A 87 8.58 17.19 14.54
C LYS A 87 8.99 15.94 13.75
N PRO A 88 8.24 14.82 13.86
CA PRO A 88 8.58 13.60 13.14
C PRO A 88 8.64 13.84 11.64
N LEU A 89 9.53 13.09 10.99
CA LEU A 89 9.65 13.07 9.54
C LEU A 89 8.59 12.14 8.93
N PRO A 90 8.16 12.34 7.67
CA PRO A 90 7.20 11.46 7.01
C PRO A 90 7.55 9.96 7.10
N SER A 91 8.83 9.60 7.05
CA SER A 91 9.23 8.19 7.22
C SER A 91 8.94 7.61 8.61
N GLN A 92 8.89 8.46 9.63
CA GLN A 92 8.67 8.12 11.03
C GLN A 92 7.18 8.07 11.39
N THR A 93 6.30 8.66 10.59
CA THR A 93 4.85 8.65 10.83
C THR A 93 4.18 7.36 10.39
N ILE A 94 4.85 6.55 9.55
CA ILE A 94 4.32 5.29 9.03
C ILE A 94 4.88 4.11 9.81
N GLU A 95 4.02 3.31 10.43
CA GLU A 95 4.42 2.07 11.11
C GLU A 95 4.91 0.99 10.14
N SER A 96 5.95 0.25 10.54
CA SER A 96 6.52 -0.82 9.69
C SER A 96 5.53 -1.94 9.43
N THR A 97 4.60 -2.16 10.36
CA THR A 97 3.61 -3.23 10.30
C THR A 97 2.64 -3.00 9.13
N TRP A 98 2.18 -1.76 8.92
CA TRP A 98 1.30 -1.42 7.80
C TRP A 98 2.00 -1.62 6.46
N LEU A 99 3.25 -1.16 6.33
CA LEU A 99 4.04 -1.39 5.13
C LEU A 99 4.15 -2.89 4.79
N LYS A 100 4.57 -3.70 5.77
CA LYS A 100 4.73 -5.15 5.59
C LYS A 100 3.39 -5.83 5.26
N PHE A 101 2.30 -5.37 5.85
CA PHE A 101 0.96 -5.87 5.58
C PHE A 101 0.55 -5.61 4.12
N PHE A 102 0.61 -4.35 3.66
CA PHE A 102 0.20 -3.99 2.31
C PHE A 102 1.08 -4.65 1.24
N LEU A 103 2.41 -4.66 1.42
CA LEU A 103 3.31 -5.30 0.47
C LEU A 103 3.15 -6.82 0.41
N PHE A 104 2.95 -7.49 1.56
CA PHE A 104 2.75 -8.93 1.56
C PHE A 104 1.44 -9.33 0.86
N HIS A 105 0.33 -8.65 1.20
CA HIS A 105 -0.95 -8.91 0.58
C HIS A 105 -0.94 -8.55 -0.91
N GLY A 106 -0.41 -7.39 -1.26
CA GLY A 106 -0.26 -6.96 -2.66
C GLY A 106 0.59 -7.93 -3.46
N GLY A 107 1.74 -8.36 -2.92
CA GLY A 107 2.62 -9.33 -3.57
C GLY A 107 1.96 -10.70 -3.79
N MET A 108 1.29 -11.25 -2.77
CA MET A 108 0.60 -12.54 -2.88
C MET A 108 -0.55 -12.51 -3.88
N LEU A 109 -1.39 -11.47 -3.84
CA LEU A 109 -2.50 -11.32 -4.77
C LEU A 109 -2.00 -11.08 -6.20
N THR A 110 -0.91 -10.33 -6.36
CA THR A 110 -0.28 -10.11 -7.68
C THR A 110 0.34 -11.40 -8.22
N ALA A 111 0.99 -12.21 -7.38
CA ALA A 111 1.50 -13.51 -7.80
C ALA A 111 0.37 -14.45 -8.26
N GLY A 112 -0.74 -14.49 -7.51
CA GLY A 112 -1.94 -15.23 -7.91
C GLY A 112 -2.56 -14.71 -9.21
N LEU A 113 -2.64 -13.39 -9.37
CA LEU A 113 -3.09 -12.74 -10.60
C LEU A 113 -2.23 -13.15 -11.80
N LEU A 114 -0.90 -13.07 -11.68
CA LEU A 114 0.03 -13.45 -12.75
C LEU A 114 -0.10 -14.94 -13.10
N ALA A 115 -0.29 -15.81 -12.11
CA ALA A 115 -0.54 -17.23 -12.34
C ALA A 115 -1.85 -17.47 -13.10
N LEU A 116 -2.95 -16.80 -12.71
CA LEU A 116 -4.23 -16.91 -13.42
C LEU A 116 -4.15 -16.34 -14.83
N LEU A 117 -3.42 -15.24 -15.02
CA LEU A 117 -3.22 -14.63 -16.32
C LEU A 117 -2.39 -15.54 -17.23
N ALA A 118 -1.35 -16.18 -16.70
CA ALA A 118 -0.60 -17.20 -17.42
C ALA A 118 -1.51 -18.37 -17.81
N LEU A 119 -2.37 -18.86 -16.91
CA LEU A 119 -3.33 -19.92 -17.25
C LEU A 119 -4.32 -19.47 -18.33
N TYR A 120 -4.89 -18.28 -18.22
CA TYR A 120 -5.87 -17.74 -19.17
C TYR A 120 -5.33 -17.60 -20.60
N TYR A 121 -4.04 -17.30 -20.78
CA TYR A 121 -3.45 -17.18 -22.11
C TYR A 121 -2.87 -18.49 -22.67
N ASN A 122 -2.67 -19.52 -21.84
CA ASN A 122 -2.15 -20.82 -22.27
C ASN A 122 -3.23 -21.90 -22.45
N LEU A 123 -4.47 -21.62 -22.02
CA LEU A 123 -5.67 -22.44 -22.22
C LEU A 123 -6.56 -21.80 -23.28
#